data_AF-A0A4Y7U301-F1
#
_entry.id   AF-A0A4Y7U301-F1
#
_cell.length_a   1.000
_cell.length_b   1.000
_cell.length_c   1.000
_cell.angle_alpha   90.00
_cell.angle_beta   90.00
_cell.angle_gamma   90.00
#
_symmetry.space_group_name_H-M   'P 1'
#
loop_
_entity.id
_entity.type
_entity.pdbx_description
1 polymer ?
#
loop_
_entity_poly.entity_id
_entity_poly.type
_entity_poly.pdbx_seq_one_letter_code
_entity_poly.pdbx_strand_id
1 'polypeptide(L)'
;AAIIVALIAMLGLILQKKTPGQIISGSFKTLLGFQVLTAGSAIIVGSLTYFGKIFSQGFNMEGIVPSIEAINGQAMGDLGLGREIAFTFLAIFIFNILIARFTP
;
A
#
# COMPACT_ATOMS: atom_id res chain seq x y z
N ALA A 1 -7.00 0.22 4.73
CA ALA A 1 -6.87 0.51 3.29
C ALA A 1 -8.12 0.12 2.48
N ALA A 2 -8.66 -1.11 2.66
CA ALA A 2 -9.76 -1.64 1.84
C ALA A 2 -11.00 -0.71 1.73
N ILE A 3 -11.39 -0.04 2.82
CA ILE A 3 -12.55 0.89 2.81
C ILE A 3 -12.30 2.09 1.88
N ILE A 4 -11.10 2.69 1.91
CA ILE A 4 -10.75 3.84 1.05
C ILE A 4 -10.80 3.42 -0.42
N VAL A 5 -10.24 2.25 -0.74
CA VAL A 5 -10.24 1.71 -2.11
C VAL A 5 -11.66 1.40 -2.58
N ALA A 6 -12.52 0.87 -1.70
CA ALA A 6 -13.93 0.65 -2.00
C ALA A 6 -14.70 1.96 -2.26
N LEU A 7 -14.40 3.03 -1.52
CA LEU A 7 -14.99 4.35 -1.74
C LEU A 7 -14.55 4.97 -3.07
N ILE A 8 -13.28 4.81 -3.45
CA ILE A 8 -12.76 5.25 -4.77
C ILE A 8 -13.49 4.49 -5.88
N ALA A 9 -13.66 3.18 -5.75
CA ALA A 9 -14.43 2.38 -6.71
C ALA A 9 -15.90 2.80 -6.77
N MET A 10 -16.53 3.09 -5.62
CA MET A 10 -17.89 3.59 -5.55
C MET A 10 -18.04 4.91 -6.30
N LEU A 11 -17.15 5.89 -6.04
CA LEU A 11 -17.11 7.16 -6.74
C LEU A 11 -16.92 6.96 -8.26
N GLY A 12 -16.00 6.08 -8.65
CA GLY A 12 -15.76 5.76 -10.05
C GLY A 12 -17.00 5.18 -10.75
N LEU A 13 -17.77 4.32 -10.08
CA LEU A 13 -19.00 3.73 -10.64
C LEU A 13 -20.15 4.73 -10.71
N ILE A 14 -20.23 5.66 -9.74
CA ILE A 14 -21.18 6.79 -9.75
C ILE A 14 -20.88 7.71 -10.93
N LEU A 15 -19.61 8.10 -11.11
CA LEU A 15 -19.19 8.95 -12.24
C LEU A 15 -19.43 8.28 -13.60
N GLN A 16 -19.32 6.95 -13.67
CA GLN A 16 -19.67 6.15 -14.85
C GLN A 16 -21.19 5.94 -15.04
N LYS A 17 -22.04 6.55 -14.19
CA LYS A 17 -23.51 6.47 -14.23
C LYS A 17 -24.05 5.04 -14.29
N LYS A 18 -23.41 4.11 -13.56
CA LYS A 18 -23.85 2.71 -13.46
C LYS A 18 -25.11 2.60 -12.60
N THR A 19 -25.83 1.48 -12.72
CA THR A 19 -27.06 1.27 -11.93
C THR A 19 -26.76 1.14 -10.43
N PRO A 20 -27.69 1.48 -9.53
CA PRO A 20 -27.47 1.38 -8.08
C PRO A 20 -26.99 -0.01 -7.63
N GLY A 21 -27.55 -1.08 -8.23
CA GLY A 21 -27.12 -2.45 -7.96
C GLY A 21 -25.67 -2.72 -8.38
N GLN A 22 -25.22 -2.17 -9.51
CA GLN A 22 -23.83 -2.27 -9.96
C GLN A 22 -22.87 -1.47 -9.07
N ILE A 23 -23.29 -0.30 -8.59
CA ILE A 23 -22.49 0.52 -7.67
C ILE A 23 -22.24 -0.24 -6.36
N ILE A 24 -23.29 -0.78 -5.76
CA ILE A 24 -23.20 -1.54 -4.50
C ILE A 24 -22.37 -2.81 -4.71
N SER A 25 -22.74 -3.65 -5.68
CA SER A 25 -22.03 -4.90 -5.95
C SER A 25 -20.56 -4.67 -6.31
N GLY A 26 -20.26 -3.65 -7.13
CA GLY A 26 -18.90 -3.29 -7.50
C GLY A 26 -18.07 -2.85 -6.30
N SER A 27 -18.62 -1.98 -5.44
CA SER A 27 -17.93 -1.51 -4.24
C SER A 27 -17.64 -2.65 -3.26
N PHE A 28 -18.59 -3.57 -3.06
CA PHE A 28 -18.37 -4.77 -2.23
C PHE A 28 -17.34 -5.71 -2.81
N LYS A 29 -17.34 -5.94 -4.13
CA LYS A 29 -16.31 -6.76 -4.80
C LYS A 29 -14.92 -6.15 -4.59
N THR A 30 -14.77 -4.84 -4.74
CA THR A 30 -13.51 -4.15 -4.47
C THR A 30 -13.07 -4.29 -3.03
N LEU A 31 -13.99 -4.09 -2.06
CA LEU A 31 -13.71 -4.23 -0.64
C LEU A 31 -13.23 -5.65 -0.29
N LEU A 32 -13.99 -6.66 -0.72
CA LEU A 32 -13.68 -8.07 -0.45
C LEU A 32 -12.38 -8.50 -1.14
N GLY A 33 -12.18 -8.09 -2.40
CA GLY A 33 -10.95 -8.38 -3.14
C GLY A 33 -9.71 -7.82 -2.45
N PHE A 34 -9.78 -6.56 -1.98
CA PHE A 34 -8.67 -5.96 -1.24
C PHE A 34 -8.45 -6.64 0.12
N GLN A 35 -9.51 -7.12 0.77
CA GLN A 35 -9.36 -7.86 2.02
C GLN A 35 -8.71 -9.22 1.86
N VAL A 36 -9.06 -9.96 0.81
CA VAL A 36 -8.40 -11.23 0.48
C VAL A 36 -6.92 -10.99 0.17
N LEU A 37 -6.61 -9.97 -0.63
CA LEU A 37 -5.23 -9.59 -0.92
C LEU A 37 -4.45 -9.28 0.36
N THR A 38 -5.01 -8.44 1.23
CA THR A 38 -4.37 -8.06 2.49
C THR A 38 -4.12 -9.28 3.39
N ALA A 39 -5.10 -10.18 3.50
CA ALA A 39 -4.98 -11.40 4.29
C ALA A 39 -3.89 -12.35 3.72
N GLY A 40 -3.87 -12.54 2.41
CA GLY A 40 -2.86 -13.35 1.73
C GLY A 40 -1.44 -12.76 1.90
N SER A 41 -1.29 -11.45 1.70
CA SER A 41 -0.01 -10.76 1.92
C SER A 41 0.46 -10.88 3.38
N ALA A 42 -0.44 -10.77 4.36
CA ALA A 42 -0.08 -10.90 5.77
C ALA A 42 0.47 -12.30 6.10
N ILE A 43 -0.10 -13.35 5.53
CA ILE A 43 0.41 -14.72 5.68
C ILE A 43 1.83 -14.82 5.10
N ILE A 44 2.04 -14.33 3.87
CA ILE A 44 3.35 -14.36 3.20
C ILE A 44 4.41 -13.59 4.02
N VAL A 45 4.08 -12.35 4.43
CA VAL A 45 4.99 -11.52 5.24
C VAL A 45 5.30 -12.18 6.58
N GLY A 46 4.30 -12.78 7.22
CA GLY A 46 4.48 -13.55 8.46
C GLY A 46 5.48 -14.70 8.27
N SER A 47 5.29 -15.51 7.23
CA SER A 47 6.21 -16.60 6.88
C SER A 47 7.62 -16.10 6.59
N LEU A 48 7.78 -15.03 5.81
CA LEU A 48 9.07 -14.44 5.48
C LEU A 48 9.78 -13.85 6.70
N THR A 49 9.03 -13.22 7.60
CA THR A 49 9.56 -12.67 8.85
C THR A 49 10.09 -13.78 9.75
N TYR A 50 9.33 -14.87 9.88
CA TYR A 50 9.74 -16.03 10.67
C TYR A 50 10.97 -16.72 10.06
N PHE A 51 10.97 -16.92 8.74
CA PHE A 51 12.12 -17.44 8.00
C PHE A 51 13.36 -16.57 8.21
N GLY A 52 13.23 -15.24 8.08
CA GLY A 52 14.32 -14.30 8.30
C GLY A 52 14.91 -14.38 9.71
N LYS A 53 14.08 -14.59 10.74
CA LYS A 53 14.56 -14.76 12.14
C LYS A 53 15.37 -16.04 12.31
N ILE A 54 14.88 -17.18 11.81
CA ILE A 54 15.60 -18.47 11.91
C ILE A 54 16.90 -18.40 11.11
N PHE A 55 16.85 -17.84 9.90
CA PHE A 55 18.02 -17.69 9.05
C PHE A 55 19.08 -16.81 9.72
N SER A 56 18.67 -15.69 10.32
CA SER A 56 19.60 -14.80 11.03
C SER A 56 20.24 -15.46 12.25
N GLN A 57 19.48 -16.26 13.01
CA GLN A 57 20.00 -17.03 14.14
C GLN A 57 20.93 -18.16 13.72
N GLY A 58 20.59 -18.91 12.65
CA GLY A 58 21.38 -20.05 12.17
C GLY A 58 22.70 -19.64 11.52
N PHE A 59 22.77 -18.45 10.92
CA PHE A 59 23.96 -17.95 10.24
C PHE A 59 24.66 -16.79 10.96
N ASN A 60 24.27 -16.47 12.22
CA ASN A 60 24.78 -15.34 13.00
C ASN A 60 24.80 -14.01 12.22
N MET A 61 23.78 -13.77 11.39
CA MET A 61 23.64 -12.51 10.68
C MET A 61 23.14 -11.44 11.66
N GLU A 62 23.97 -10.45 11.96
CA GLU A 62 23.59 -9.23 12.67
C GLU A 62 22.93 -8.25 11.69
N GLY A 63 21.62 -8.06 11.79
CA GLY A 63 20.93 -7.09 10.94
C GLY A 63 19.41 -7.12 11.03
N ILE A 64 18.80 -5.98 10.73
CA ILE A 64 17.36 -5.81 10.57
C ILE A 64 16.95 -6.58 9.31
N VAL A 65 15.86 -7.35 9.36
CA VAL A 65 15.26 -7.88 8.12
C VAL A 65 14.90 -6.68 7.26
N PRO A 66 15.41 -6.56 6.02
CA PRO A 66 15.13 -5.41 5.16
C PRO A 66 13.65 -5.41 4.79
N SER A 67 12.85 -4.72 5.61
CA SER A 67 11.44 -4.49 5.39
C SER A 67 11.21 -3.01 5.12
N ILE A 68 10.24 -2.73 4.26
CA ILE A 68 9.88 -1.37 3.88
C ILE A 68 9.38 -0.62 5.12
N GLU A 69 8.71 -1.32 6.05
CA GLU A 69 8.20 -0.78 7.30
C GLU A 69 9.31 -0.40 8.27
N ALA A 70 10.37 -1.22 8.39
CA ALA A 70 11.49 -0.93 9.30
C ALA A 70 12.29 0.29 8.81
N ILE A 71 12.58 0.36 7.51
CA ILE A 71 13.29 1.49 6.91
C ILE A 71 12.46 2.76 6.99
N ASN A 72 11.16 2.69 6.67
CA ASN A 72 10.28 3.86 6.74
C ASN A 72 10.07 4.34 8.18
N GLY A 73 9.93 3.43 9.15
CA GLY A 73 9.84 3.75 10.57
C GLY A 73 11.09 4.44 11.09
N GLN A 74 12.28 3.94 10.73
CA GLN A 74 13.55 4.56 11.08
C GLN A 74 13.75 5.92 10.39
N ALA A 75 13.37 6.04 9.12
CA ALA A 75 13.48 7.28 8.37
C ALA A 75 12.56 8.39 8.90
N MET A 76 11.31 8.04 9.24
CA MET A 76 10.34 9.01 9.76
C MET A 76 10.57 9.33 11.25
N GLY A 77 11.01 8.36 12.04
CA GLY A 77 11.25 8.52 13.48
C GLY A 77 12.65 9.02 13.81
N ASP A 78 13.66 8.16 13.59
CA ASP A 78 15.03 8.39 14.08
C ASP A 78 15.79 9.44 13.26
N LEU A 79 15.55 9.48 11.94
CA LEU A 79 16.21 10.43 11.04
C LEU A 79 15.44 11.76 10.89
N GLY A 80 14.22 11.84 11.43
CA GLY A 80 13.37 13.05 11.33
C GLY A 80 12.99 13.44 9.90
N LEU A 81 13.17 12.56 8.92
CA LEU A 81 13.00 12.84 7.49
C LEU A 81 11.53 12.88 7.06
N GLY A 82 10.58 12.80 8.01
CA GLY A 82 9.16 12.74 7.70
C GLY A 82 8.68 13.93 6.86
N ARG A 83 9.28 15.11 7.05
CA ARG A 83 8.94 16.32 6.28
C ARG A 83 9.48 16.24 4.85
N GLU A 84 10.75 15.87 4.65
CA GLU A 84 11.33 15.71 3.31
C GLU A 84 10.61 14.61 2.52
N ILE A 85 10.26 13.50 3.17
CA ILE A 85 9.48 12.41 2.57
C ILE A 85 8.10 12.92 2.12
N ALA A 86 7.39 13.67 2.96
CA ALA A 86 6.08 14.22 2.61
C ALA A 86 6.14 15.18 1.40
N PHE A 87 7.12 16.08 1.35
CA PHE A 87 7.31 16.98 0.19
C PHE A 87 7.68 16.21 -1.08
N THR A 88 8.47 15.15 -0.95
CA THR A 88 8.83 14.28 -2.08
C THR A 88 7.58 13.56 -2.61
N PHE A 89 6.73 13.03 -1.75
CA PHE A 89 5.45 12.43 -2.17
C PHE A 89 4.54 13.43 -2.88
N LEU A 90 4.45 14.67 -2.38
CA LEU A 90 3.68 15.73 -3.03
C LEU A 90 4.23 16.03 -4.43
N ALA A 91 5.54 16.18 -4.58
CA ALA A 91 6.18 16.41 -5.86
C ALA A 91 5.90 15.26 -6.83
N ILE A 92 6.07 14.00 -6.38
CA ILE A 92 5.74 12.81 -7.18
C ILE A 92 4.30 12.86 -7.66
N PHE A 93 3.35 13.22 -6.80
CA PHE A 93 1.93 13.30 -7.16
C PHE A 93 1.67 14.36 -8.24
N ILE A 94 2.27 15.55 -8.10
CA ILE A 94 2.18 16.62 -9.09
C ILE A 94 2.75 16.16 -10.43
N PHE A 95 3.95 15.58 -10.44
CA PHE A 95 4.56 15.06 -11.66
C PHE A 95 3.75 13.93 -12.28
N ASN A 96 3.19 13.03 -11.48
CA ASN A 96 2.32 11.95 -11.98
C ASN A 96 1.12 12.51 -12.74
N ILE A 97 0.44 13.53 -12.18
CA ILE A 97 -0.69 14.19 -12.84
C ILE A 97 -0.24 14.90 -14.14
N LEU A 98 0.90 15.60 -14.12
CA LEU A 98 1.43 16.26 -15.31
C LEU A 98 1.76 15.24 -16.41
N ILE A 99 2.47 14.16 -16.08
CA ILE A 99 2.80 13.09 -17.03
C ILE A 99 1.52 12.46 -17.56
N ALA A 100 0.55 12.12 -16.70
CA ALA A 100 -0.73 11.55 -17.13
C ALA A 100 -1.55 12.49 -18.04
N ARG A 101 -1.29 13.80 -18.00
CA ARG A 101 -1.95 14.78 -18.87
C ARG A 101 -1.22 14.97 -20.22
N PHE A 102 0.11 14.89 -20.22
CA PHE A 102 0.93 15.17 -21.41
C PHE A 102 1.38 13.92 -22.16
N THR A 103 1.26 12.75 -21.54
CA THR A 103 1.50 11.43 -22.14
C THR A 103 0.13 10.80 -22.50
N PRO A 104 -0.02 10.20 -23.70
CA PRO A 104 -1.27 9.57 -24.13
C PRO A 104 -1.68 8.36 -23.30
#